data_AF-A0A953BT60-F1
#
_entry.id   AF-A0A953BT60-F1
#
_cell.length_a   1.000
_cell.length_b   1.000
_cell.length_c   1.000
_cell.angle_alpha   90.00
_cell.angle_beta   90.00
_cell.angle_gamma   90.00
#
_symmetry.space_group_name_H-M   'P 1'
#
loop_
_entity.id
_entity.type
_entity.pdbx_description
1 polymer ?
#
loop_
_entity_poly.entity_id
_entity_poly.type
_entity_poly.pdbx_seq_one_letter_code
_entity_poly.pdbx_strand_id
1 'polypeptide(L)'
;MLRKSPAFLAIVACGAFAVAQETQTQQQQNQRQQTQQNQQQQERTPANRLDDARPGQAQERQQREAGFRGTSDQQLESLIADCLILGNQEELALLKFAQQHTQNEQVKQFVQKAIQDHEKAVASLQKFGSRENANVELRASADDAATSDRAVATREVRRIGPDGKALDDDDAARDATLDRPQAPATAARNADAARQAQIAAADRTQTGAEGDIGRQMYQIQREAAQHCLAMIQKELGEEQGEKFDKAFLGQQVGMHIGMLAKLKAVEGHVSGELAQVVQQAQQTTKQHKEQAKQLMEQVAHGGDDAGRQPARPGAARETRTPVQPGESNRADSNRETPNRETPNRDAN
;
A
#
# COMPACT_ATOMS: atom_id res chain seq x y z
N MET A 1 5.57 8.75 41.60
CA MET A 1 4.16 8.54 41.22
C MET A 1 4.12 7.91 39.83
N LEU A 2 4.11 6.57 39.75
CA LEU A 2 4.01 5.85 38.48
C LEU A 2 2.53 5.83 38.04
N ARG A 3 2.21 6.57 36.97
CA ARG A 3 0.90 6.47 36.32
C ARG A 3 0.87 5.17 35.52
N LYS A 4 0.14 4.18 36.05
CA LYS A 4 -0.24 2.97 35.30
C LYS A 4 -1.32 3.38 34.30
N SER A 5 -0.97 3.54 33.04
CA SER A 5 -1.95 3.67 31.96
C SER A 5 -2.64 2.31 31.76
N PRO A 6 -3.97 2.25 31.63
CA PRO A 6 -4.66 1.01 31.32
C PRO A 6 -4.31 0.57 29.89
N ALA A 7 -3.76 -0.64 29.77
CA ALA A 7 -3.54 -1.31 28.51
C ALA A 7 -4.89 -1.47 27.78
N PHE A 8 -5.06 -0.80 26.65
CA PHE A 8 -6.08 -1.15 25.67
C PHE A 8 -5.65 -2.45 24.99
N LEU A 9 -6.03 -3.56 25.62
CA LEU A 9 -5.91 -4.90 25.07
C LEU A 9 -7.02 -5.07 24.03
N ALA A 10 -6.76 -4.73 22.76
CA ALA A 10 -7.63 -5.11 21.65
C ALA A 10 -7.52 -6.63 21.45
N ILE A 11 -8.42 -7.37 22.09
CA ILE A 11 -8.61 -8.81 21.91
C ILE A 11 -9.15 -9.04 20.49
N VAL A 12 -8.29 -9.49 19.57
CA VAL A 12 -8.72 -10.28 18.41
C VAL A 12 -8.23 -11.70 18.67
N ALA A 13 -9.01 -12.46 19.43
CA ALA A 13 -8.76 -13.86 19.71
C ALA A 13 -9.39 -14.77 18.65
N CYS A 14 -8.52 -15.58 18.05
CA CYS A 14 -8.65 -17.00 17.68
C CYS A 14 -9.81 -17.48 16.78
N GLY A 15 -9.40 -17.98 15.60
CA GLY A 15 -10.02 -19.09 14.88
C GLY A 15 -8.94 -19.93 14.19
N ALA A 16 -8.91 -21.22 14.52
CA ALA A 16 -7.83 -22.19 14.34
C ALA A 16 -7.83 -22.93 12.99
N PHE A 17 -6.61 -23.31 12.54
CA PHE A 17 -6.17 -24.56 11.88
C PHE A 17 -6.48 -24.90 10.40
N ALA A 18 -5.38 -25.26 9.73
CA ALA A 18 -5.18 -26.33 8.73
C ALA A 18 -5.83 -26.23 7.32
N VAL A 19 -5.29 -25.37 6.44
CA VAL A 19 -5.32 -25.60 4.97
C VAL A 19 -4.13 -24.86 4.33
N ALA A 20 -2.97 -25.52 4.14
CA ALA A 20 -1.82 -24.86 3.49
C ALA A 20 -1.18 -25.65 2.32
N GLN A 21 -1.62 -26.88 2.03
CA GLN A 21 -1.07 -27.66 0.91
C GLN A 21 -2.06 -27.92 -0.24
N GLU A 22 -3.33 -27.57 -0.10
CA GLU A 22 -4.35 -27.85 -1.14
C GLU A 22 -4.65 -26.64 -2.04
N THR A 23 -4.31 -25.44 -1.59
CA THR A 23 -4.67 -24.19 -2.29
C THR A 23 -3.84 -23.92 -3.54
N GLN A 24 -2.63 -24.47 -3.64
CA GLN A 24 -1.75 -24.24 -4.81
C GLN A 24 -2.20 -25.04 -6.04
N THR A 25 -2.74 -26.25 -5.85
CA THR A 25 -3.20 -27.12 -6.93
C THR A 25 -4.54 -26.66 -7.51
N GLN A 26 -5.44 -26.16 -6.66
CA GLN A 26 -6.76 -25.67 -7.10
C GLN A 26 -6.65 -24.37 -7.92
N GLN A 27 -5.63 -23.54 -7.65
CA GLN A 27 -5.39 -22.30 -8.38
C GLN A 27 -4.85 -22.52 -9.80
N GLN A 28 -4.00 -23.55 -9.99
CA GLN A 28 -3.51 -23.91 -11.33
C GLN A 28 -4.61 -24.59 -12.18
N GLN A 29 -5.57 -25.28 -11.55
CA GLN A 29 -6.74 -25.83 -12.24
C GLN A 29 -7.71 -24.74 -12.72
N ASN A 30 -7.97 -23.70 -11.91
CA ASN A 30 -8.86 -22.60 -12.33
C ASN A 30 -8.31 -21.81 -13.53
N GLN A 31 -6.99 -21.57 -13.61
CA GLN A 31 -6.39 -20.92 -14.79
C GLN A 31 -6.54 -21.75 -16.07
N ARG A 32 -6.41 -23.08 -15.97
CA ARG A 32 -6.60 -23.97 -17.13
C ARG A 32 -8.05 -24.05 -17.59
N GLN A 33 -9.02 -24.06 -16.68
CA GLN A 33 -10.45 -24.07 -17.04
C GLN A 33 -10.90 -22.76 -17.70
N GLN A 34 -10.41 -21.61 -17.23
CA GLN A 34 -10.79 -20.31 -17.79
C GLN A 34 -10.21 -20.09 -19.20
N THR A 35 -9.00 -20.61 -19.45
CA THR A 35 -8.38 -20.56 -20.80
C THR A 35 -9.15 -21.42 -21.81
N GLN A 36 -9.73 -22.55 -21.38
CA GLN A 36 -10.54 -23.42 -22.25
C GLN A 36 -11.93 -22.83 -22.56
N GLN A 37 -12.58 -22.13 -21.63
CA GLN A 37 -13.88 -21.50 -21.90
C GLN A 37 -13.80 -20.35 -22.91
N ASN A 38 -12.74 -19.55 -22.88
CA ASN A 38 -12.57 -18.45 -23.83
C ASN A 38 -12.31 -18.93 -25.27
N GLN A 39 -11.69 -20.10 -25.45
CA GLN A 39 -11.49 -20.66 -26.80
C GLN A 39 -12.79 -21.21 -27.40
N GLN A 40 -13.74 -21.70 -26.59
CA GLN A 40 -15.01 -22.24 -27.11
C GLN A 40 -16.03 -21.16 -27.53
N GLN A 41 -15.88 -19.90 -27.11
CA GLN A 41 -16.78 -18.82 -27.52
C GLN A 41 -16.42 -18.18 -28.88
N GLN A 42 -15.21 -18.43 -29.41
CA GLN A 42 -14.80 -17.89 -30.72
C GLN A 42 -15.31 -18.68 -31.94
N GLU A 43 -15.94 -19.85 -31.77
CA GLU A 43 -16.40 -20.68 -32.90
C GLU A 43 -17.90 -20.61 -33.21
N ARG A 44 -18.69 -19.75 -32.55
CA ARG A 44 -20.12 -19.63 -32.84
C ARG A 44 -20.43 -18.44 -33.76
N THR A 45 -20.17 -18.63 -35.05
CA THR A 45 -20.70 -17.77 -36.12
C THR A 45 -22.13 -18.21 -36.49
N PRO A 46 -23.17 -17.38 -36.31
CA PRO A 46 -24.50 -17.71 -36.80
C PRO A 46 -24.60 -17.37 -38.30
N ALA A 47 -24.59 -18.39 -39.14
CA ALA A 47 -25.08 -18.31 -40.51
C ALA A 47 -26.62 -18.43 -40.53
N ASN A 48 -27.24 -17.77 -41.51
CA ASN A 48 -28.68 -17.70 -41.82
C ASN A 48 -29.56 -16.73 -41.01
N ARG A 49 -29.77 -15.55 -41.61
CA ARG A 49 -31.11 -14.98 -41.86
C ARG A 49 -31.02 -14.01 -43.04
N LEU A 50 -31.43 -14.50 -44.21
CA LEU A 50 -31.88 -13.70 -45.35
C LEU A 50 -33.39 -13.58 -45.19
N ASP A 51 -33.91 -12.36 -44.99
CA ASP A 51 -35.26 -11.99 -45.43
C ASP A 51 -35.42 -10.45 -45.39
N ASP A 52 -36.13 -9.98 -46.41
CA ASP A 52 -36.32 -8.61 -46.90
C ASP A 52 -36.46 -7.48 -45.86
N ALA A 53 -35.49 -6.57 -45.83
CA ALA A 53 -35.65 -5.25 -45.21
C ALA A 53 -34.93 -4.16 -46.01
N ARG A 54 -35.68 -3.08 -46.28
CA ARG A 54 -35.30 -1.90 -47.07
C ARG A 54 -33.87 -1.38 -46.78
N PRO A 55 -33.02 -1.22 -47.80
CA PRO A 55 -31.66 -0.70 -47.67
C PRO A 55 -31.70 0.83 -47.48
N GLY A 56 -31.28 1.34 -46.33
CA GLY A 56 -30.95 2.77 -46.22
C GLY A 56 -30.98 3.41 -44.83
N GLN A 57 -31.72 2.87 -43.85
CA GLN A 57 -31.87 3.55 -42.54
C GLN A 57 -31.47 2.72 -41.30
N ALA A 58 -31.23 1.40 -41.44
CA ALA A 58 -30.81 0.56 -40.32
C ALA A 58 -29.31 0.68 -39.99
N GLN A 59 -28.47 0.99 -40.98
CA GLN A 59 -27.01 0.99 -40.83
C GLN A 59 -26.48 2.20 -40.04
N GLU A 60 -27.20 3.33 -40.05
CA GLU A 60 -26.81 4.54 -39.33
C GLU A 60 -27.20 4.50 -37.83
N ARG A 61 -28.23 3.70 -37.46
CA ARG A 61 -28.58 3.47 -36.05
C ARG A 61 -27.61 2.52 -35.34
N GLN A 62 -27.14 1.47 -35.99
CA GLN A 62 -26.17 0.54 -35.38
C GLN A 62 -24.79 1.17 -35.13
N GLN A 63 -24.36 2.15 -35.93
CA GLN A 63 -23.11 2.87 -35.68
C GLN A 63 -23.22 3.89 -34.53
N ARG A 64 -24.40 4.47 -34.28
CA ARG A 64 -24.59 5.42 -33.17
C ARG A 64 -24.70 4.74 -31.79
N GLU A 65 -25.20 3.51 -31.72
CA GLU A 65 -25.32 2.79 -30.44
C GLU A 65 -23.98 2.19 -29.97
N ALA A 66 -23.04 1.93 -30.88
CA ALA A 66 -21.70 1.43 -30.53
C ALA A 66 -20.79 2.48 -29.88
N GLY A 67 -20.98 3.77 -30.19
CA GLY A 67 -20.13 4.86 -29.69
C GLY A 67 -20.38 5.30 -28.25
N PHE A 68 -21.59 5.05 -27.71
CA PHE A 68 -21.97 5.57 -26.39
C PHE A 68 -21.57 4.64 -25.22
N ARG A 69 -21.39 3.33 -25.46
CA ARG A 69 -21.03 2.38 -24.39
C ARG A 69 -19.54 2.38 -24.04
N GLY A 70 -18.66 2.89 -24.91
CA GLY A 70 -17.22 2.80 -24.68
C GLY A 70 -16.66 3.75 -23.62
N THR A 71 -17.33 4.89 -23.37
CA THR A 71 -16.78 5.94 -22.49
C THR A 71 -17.06 5.68 -21.01
N SER A 72 -18.19 5.08 -20.66
CA SER A 72 -18.55 4.79 -19.26
C SER A 72 -17.63 3.74 -18.64
N ASP A 73 -17.33 2.69 -19.40
CA ASP A 73 -16.53 1.56 -18.91
C ASP A 73 -15.07 1.99 -18.68
N GLN A 74 -14.51 2.79 -19.59
CA GLN A 74 -13.18 3.37 -19.43
C GLN A 74 -13.08 4.33 -18.23
N GLN A 75 -14.12 5.14 -17.99
CA GLN A 75 -14.17 6.02 -16.82
C GLN A 75 -14.20 5.22 -15.51
N LEU A 76 -14.99 4.14 -15.47
CA LEU A 76 -15.05 3.24 -14.31
C LEU A 76 -13.71 2.54 -14.07
N GLU A 77 -13.08 1.99 -15.11
CA GLU A 77 -11.77 1.34 -15.01
C GLU A 77 -10.69 2.31 -14.52
N SER A 78 -10.73 3.57 -14.98
CA SER A 78 -9.82 4.61 -14.52
C SER A 78 -10.02 4.94 -13.03
N LEU A 79 -11.27 5.07 -12.59
CA LEU A 79 -11.60 5.28 -11.17
C LEU A 79 -11.16 4.08 -10.31
N ILE A 80 -11.36 2.86 -10.79
CA ILE A 80 -10.88 1.64 -10.11
C ILE A 80 -9.35 1.68 -9.98
N ALA A 81 -8.63 2.01 -11.05
CA ALA A 81 -7.18 2.13 -11.02
C ALA A 81 -6.71 3.19 -10.03
N ASP A 82 -7.34 4.37 -10.00
CA ASP A 82 -7.04 5.45 -9.05
C ASP A 82 -7.23 5.01 -7.60
N CYS A 83 -8.33 4.30 -7.31
CA CYS A 83 -8.61 3.74 -5.98
C CYS A 83 -7.56 2.70 -5.55
N LEU A 84 -7.09 1.86 -6.49
CA LEU A 84 -6.04 0.87 -6.21
C LEU A 84 -4.67 1.55 -6.01
N ILE A 85 -4.33 2.56 -6.81
CA ILE A 85 -3.11 3.37 -6.65
C ILE A 85 -3.09 3.98 -5.25
N LEU A 86 -4.20 4.60 -4.83
CA LEU A 86 -4.32 5.23 -3.51
C LEU A 86 -4.05 4.23 -2.37
N GLY A 87 -4.63 3.02 -2.45
CA GLY A 87 -4.37 1.97 -1.45
C GLY A 87 -2.92 1.51 -1.41
N ASN A 88 -2.25 1.38 -2.57
CA ASN A 88 -0.83 1.05 -2.62
C ASN A 88 0.05 2.18 -2.04
N GLN A 89 -0.30 3.45 -2.27
CA GLN A 89 0.42 4.59 -1.71
C GLN A 89 0.30 4.65 -0.18
N GLU A 90 -0.86 4.29 0.37
CA GLU A 90 -1.08 4.17 1.81
C GLU A 90 -0.16 3.10 2.41
N GLU A 91 -0.11 1.92 1.80
CA GLU A 91 0.78 0.84 2.22
C GLU A 91 2.25 1.20 2.06
N LEU A 92 2.67 1.85 0.97
CA LEU A 92 4.05 2.32 0.78
C LEU A 92 4.49 3.29 1.86
N ALA A 93 3.63 4.24 2.24
CA ALA A 93 3.96 5.19 3.30
C ALA A 93 4.11 4.49 4.67
N LEU A 94 3.23 3.53 4.96
CA LEU A 94 3.30 2.73 6.18
C LEU A 94 4.53 1.81 6.20
N LEU A 95 4.88 1.20 5.06
CA LEU A 95 6.06 0.34 4.92
C LEU A 95 7.35 1.14 5.12
N LYS A 96 7.46 2.33 4.51
CA LYS A 96 8.62 3.22 4.72
C LYS A 96 8.76 3.65 6.17
N PHE A 97 7.65 3.95 6.85
CA PHE A 97 7.64 4.20 8.29
C PHE A 97 8.15 2.97 9.05
N ALA A 98 7.60 1.78 8.77
CA ALA A 98 8.04 0.56 9.45
C ALA A 98 9.51 0.23 9.23
N GLN A 99 10.05 0.47 8.03
CA GLN A 99 11.47 0.27 7.71
C GLN A 99 12.41 1.03 8.65
N GLN A 100 11.99 2.22 9.11
CA GLN A 100 12.78 3.08 10.00
C GLN A 100 12.65 2.67 11.48
N HIS A 101 11.57 1.99 11.85
CA HIS A 101 11.22 1.71 13.24
C HIS A 101 11.46 0.26 13.67
N THR A 102 11.38 -0.70 12.75
CA THR A 102 11.64 -2.10 13.07
C THR A 102 13.13 -2.35 13.34
N GLN A 103 13.42 -3.16 14.35
CA GLN A 103 14.76 -3.65 14.65
C GLN A 103 14.96 -5.11 14.18
N ASN A 104 13.88 -5.79 13.79
CA ASN A 104 13.92 -7.16 13.35
C ASN A 104 14.31 -7.26 11.86
N GLU A 105 15.43 -7.93 11.58
CA GLU A 105 15.97 -8.05 10.22
C GLU A 105 15.04 -8.81 9.26
N GLN A 106 14.28 -9.79 9.73
CA GLN A 106 13.31 -10.50 8.89
C GLN A 106 12.12 -9.60 8.53
N VAL A 107 11.68 -8.76 9.47
CA VAL A 107 10.64 -7.75 9.23
C VAL A 107 11.15 -6.69 8.25
N LYS A 108 12.40 -6.22 8.37
CA LYS A 108 13.02 -5.31 7.38
C LYS A 108 13.03 -5.91 5.98
N GLN A 109 13.39 -7.18 5.83
CA GLN A 109 13.40 -7.86 4.53
C GLN A 109 12.00 -7.96 3.93
N PHE A 110 10.99 -8.29 4.75
CA PHE A 110 9.60 -8.25 4.33
C PHE A 110 9.18 -6.87 3.86
N VAL A 111 9.47 -5.83 4.64
CA VAL A 111 9.14 -4.43 4.30
C VAL A 111 9.77 -4.02 2.98
N GLN A 112 11.06 -4.31 2.76
CA GLN A 112 11.75 -3.97 1.52
C GLN A 112 11.13 -4.65 0.30
N LYS A 113 10.81 -5.95 0.42
CA LYS A 113 10.15 -6.69 -0.65
C LYS A 113 8.77 -6.12 -0.96
N ALA A 114 7.96 -5.85 0.08
CA ALA A 114 6.64 -5.27 -0.09
C ALA A 114 6.72 -3.91 -0.78
N ILE A 115 7.65 -3.02 -0.38
CA ILE A 115 7.87 -1.72 -1.03
C ILE A 115 8.10 -1.90 -2.54
N GLN A 116 9.03 -2.77 -2.93
CA GLN A 116 9.34 -3.01 -4.34
C GLN A 116 8.14 -3.53 -5.14
N ASP A 117 7.35 -4.43 -4.54
CA ASP A 117 6.19 -5.02 -5.19
C ASP A 117 5.04 -4.01 -5.34
N HIS A 118 4.80 -3.16 -4.32
CA HIS A 118 3.80 -2.09 -4.39
C HIS A 118 4.21 -0.97 -5.37
N GLU A 119 5.49 -0.59 -5.43
CA GLU A 119 5.98 0.36 -6.43
C GLU A 119 5.74 -0.14 -7.86
N LYS A 120 5.99 -1.43 -8.12
CA LYS A 120 5.68 -2.06 -9.42
C LYS A 120 4.18 -2.08 -9.70
N ALA A 121 3.35 -2.35 -8.69
CA ALA A 121 1.89 -2.33 -8.83
C ALA A 121 1.39 -0.93 -9.18
N VAL A 122 1.86 0.10 -8.48
CA VAL A 122 1.56 1.51 -8.80
C VAL A 122 1.95 1.84 -10.23
N ALA A 123 3.17 1.54 -10.64
CA ALA A 123 3.64 1.80 -12.01
C ALA A 123 2.78 1.10 -13.08
N SER A 124 2.26 -0.08 -12.78
CA SER A 124 1.36 -0.83 -13.68
C SER A 124 -0.02 -0.20 -13.75
N LEU A 125 -0.58 0.24 -12.61
CA LEU A 125 -1.90 0.86 -12.51
C LEU A 125 -1.95 2.27 -13.10
N GLN A 126 -0.84 3.03 -13.04
CA GLN A 126 -0.76 4.40 -13.60
C GLN A 126 -1.08 4.48 -15.09
N LYS A 127 -1.01 3.36 -15.84
CA LYS A 127 -1.43 3.29 -17.24
C LYS A 127 -2.94 3.45 -17.44
N PHE A 128 -3.72 3.14 -16.42
CA PHE A 128 -5.19 3.12 -16.44
C PHE A 128 -5.78 4.26 -15.61
N GLY A 129 -5.07 4.71 -14.58
CA GLY A 129 -5.51 5.80 -13.71
C GLY A 129 -5.58 7.17 -14.41
N SER A 130 -6.27 8.10 -13.76
CA SER A 130 -6.35 9.48 -14.20
C SER A 130 -4.97 10.14 -14.04
N ARG A 131 -4.54 10.94 -15.01
CA ARG A 131 -3.24 11.65 -14.95
C ARG A 131 -3.10 12.53 -13.70
N GLU A 132 -4.22 13.08 -13.23
CA GLU A 132 -4.30 13.91 -12.03
C GLU A 132 -3.98 13.12 -10.76
N ASN A 133 -4.37 11.85 -10.72
CA ASN A 133 -4.29 10.99 -9.54
C ASN A 133 -3.06 10.07 -9.54
N ALA A 134 -2.45 9.84 -10.71
CA ALA A 134 -1.27 9.00 -10.87
C ALA A 134 -0.06 9.41 -10.00
N ASN A 135 0.00 10.69 -9.58
CA ASN A 135 1.14 11.26 -8.83
C ASN A 135 0.81 11.60 -7.37
N VAL A 136 -0.30 11.09 -6.82
CA VAL A 136 -0.64 11.31 -5.41
C VAL A 136 0.32 10.50 -4.54
N GLU A 137 1.28 11.17 -3.91
CA GLU A 137 2.10 10.59 -2.85
C GLU A 137 1.44 10.89 -1.50
N LEU A 138 1.04 9.84 -0.77
CA LEU A 138 0.57 10.00 0.61
C LEU A 138 1.78 10.24 1.51
N ARG A 139 1.83 11.42 2.13
CA ARG A 139 2.86 11.77 3.11
C ARG A 139 2.25 11.81 4.49
N ALA A 140 2.97 11.23 5.43
CA ALA A 140 2.78 11.45 6.84
C ALA A 140 3.13 12.90 7.17
N SER A 141 2.17 13.82 7.12
CA SER A 141 2.38 15.15 7.66
C SER A 141 2.40 15.06 9.19
N ALA A 142 3.58 14.81 9.76
CA ALA A 142 3.79 14.88 11.21
C ALA A 142 3.39 16.25 11.78
N ASP A 143 3.43 17.30 10.96
CA ASP A 143 3.02 18.66 11.30
C ASP A 143 1.50 18.89 11.31
N ASP A 144 0.71 18.13 10.54
CA ASP A 144 -0.76 18.35 10.42
C ASP A 144 -1.57 17.65 11.51
N ALA A 145 -1.03 16.57 12.09
CA ALA A 145 -1.69 15.89 13.21
C ALA A 145 -1.82 16.80 14.45
N ALA A 146 -0.88 17.73 14.65
CA ALA A 146 -0.90 18.65 15.78
C ALA A 146 -1.89 19.83 15.60
N THR A 147 -2.33 20.13 14.38
CA THR A 147 -3.23 21.27 14.10
C THR A 147 -4.70 20.89 14.09
N SER A 148 -5.05 19.65 13.70
CA SER A 148 -6.45 19.19 13.68
C SER A 148 -7.07 19.09 15.08
N ASP A 149 -6.33 18.56 16.07
CA ASP A 149 -6.78 18.54 17.47
C ASP A 149 -7.00 19.94 18.04
N ARG A 150 -6.25 20.93 17.55
CA ARG A 150 -6.38 22.33 18.00
C ARG A 150 -7.59 23.03 17.38
N ALA A 151 -7.98 22.70 16.16
CA ALA A 151 -9.14 23.29 15.49
C ALA A 151 -10.48 22.79 16.06
N VAL A 152 -10.51 21.58 16.62
CA VAL A 152 -11.69 21.08 17.36
C VAL A 152 -11.74 21.65 18.78
N ALA A 153 -10.58 21.84 19.43
CA ALA A 153 -10.50 22.39 20.78
C ALA A 153 -10.87 23.89 20.89
N THR A 154 -10.77 24.69 19.81
CA THR A 154 -11.22 26.09 19.80
C THR A 154 -12.70 26.28 19.48
N ARG A 155 -13.47 25.22 19.26
CA ARG A 155 -14.94 25.26 19.35
C ARG A 155 -15.36 25.04 20.79
N GLU A 156 -14.77 25.83 21.69
CA GLU A 156 -15.19 25.91 23.07
C GLU A 156 -16.64 26.42 23.07
N VAL A 157 -17.53 25.50 23.44
CA VAL A 157 -18.91 25.76 23.79
C VAL A 157 -18.93 26.97 24.71
N ARG A 158 -19.44 28.11 24.22
CA ARG A 158 -19.99 29.16 25.09
C ARG A 158 -20.97 28.45 26.01
N ARG A 159 -20.53 28.10 27.23
CA ARG A 159 -21.41 27.65 28.29
C ARG A 159 -22.31 28.83 28.63
N ILE A 160 -23.51 28.80 28.07
CA ILE A 160 -24.62 29.60 28.55
C ILE A 160 -24.89 29.08 29.97
N GLY A 161 -24.52 29.85 30.98
CA GLY A 161 -24.94 29.59 32.35
C GLY A 161 -26.48 29.56 32.43
N PRO A 162 -27.08 28.88 33.42
CA PRO A 162 -28.53 28.71 33.54
C PRO A 162 -29.33 30.04 33.58
N ASP A 163 -28.65 31.18 33.76
CA ASP A 163 -29.26 32.50 33.95
C ASP A 163 -29.11 33.43 32.74
N GLY A 164 -28.52 32.97 31.63
CA GLY A 164 -28.51 33.71 30.35
C GLY A 164 -27.74 35.04 30.31
N LYS A 165 -26.91 35.35 31.30
CA LYS A 165 -26.08 36.58 31.30
C LYS A 165 -24.63 36.28 30.92
N ALA A 166 -24.13 37.02 29.92
CA ALA A 166 -22.72 37.05 29.57
C ALA A 166 -21.92 37.67 30.72
N LEU A 167 -20.79 37.05 31.07
CA LEU A 167 -19.83 37.63 32.00
C LEU A 167 -18.94 38.59 31.21
N ASP A 168 -18.94 39.86 31.60
CA ASP A 168 -17.96 40.85 31.18
C ASP A 168 -16.65 40.56 31.94
N ASP A 169 -15.67 39.96 31.27
CA ASP A 169 -14.32 39.79 31.78
C ASP A 169 -13.51 41.06 31.48
N ASP A 170 -13.70 42.07 32.34
CA ASP A 170 -12.76 43.17 32.51
C ASP A 170 -11.75 42.82 33.61
N ASP A 171 -10.49 43.12 33.28
CA ASP A 171 -9.37 43.41 34.15
C ASP A 171 -8.42 42.31 34.71
N ALA A 172 -7.16 42.47 34.25
CA ALA A 172 -5.93 42.51 35.03
C ALA A 172 -5.08 41.23 35.23
N ALA A 173 -3.96 41.18 34.48
CA ALA A 173 -2.56 41.22 34.97
C ALA A 173 -1.65 40.37 34.04
N ARG A 174 -0.81 40.97 33.17
CA ARG A 174 0.57 41.43 33.43
C ARG A 174 1.45 40.40 34.16
N ASP A 175 2.25 39.63 33.40
CA ASP A 175 3.65 39.37 33.77
C ASP A 175 4.51 38.81 32.60
N ALA A 176 5.76 39.25 32.58
CA ALA A 176 6.98 38.69 31.99
C ALA A 176 7.06 38.35 30.48
N THR A 177 7.57 39.35 29.76
CA THR A 177 8.49 39.25 28.61
C THR A 177 9.51 38.11 28.71
N LEU A 178 9.45 37.16 27.78
CA LEU A 178 10.61 36.43 27.28
C LEU A 178 10.64 36.52 25.75
N ASP A 179 11.52 37.41 25.28
CA ASP A 179 11.91 37.61 23.90
C ASP A 179 12.61 36.34 23.38
N ARG A 180 11.84 35.51 22.68
CA ARG A 180 12.35 34.32 21.96
C ARG A 180 12.06 34.52 20.48
N PRO A 181 13.08 34.67 19.62
CA PRO A 181 12.88 34.87 18.19
C PRO A 181 12.26 33.62 17.56
N GLN A 182 10.96 33.68 17.26
CA GLN A 182 10.26 32.71 16.43
C GLN A 182 10.60 32.98 14.96
N ALA A 183 11.54 32.20 14.43
CA ALA A 183 11.86 32.14 13.01
C ALA A 183 11.00 31.03 12.29
N PRO A 184 11.16 30.80 10.98
CA PRO A 184 10.20 31.07 9.91
C PRO A 184 9.19 29.93 9.60
N ALA A 185 8.73 29.17 10.59
CA ALA A 185 7.84 28.00 10.36
C ALA A 185 6.43 28.35 9.82
N THR A 186 5.98 29.60 9.91
CA THR A 186 4.65 30.04 9.45
C THR A 186 4.59 30.24 7.92
N ALA A 187 5.70 30.55 7.27
CA ALA A 187 5.71 30.81 5.82
C ALA A 187 5.52 29.54 4.99
N ALA A 188 6.13 28.41 5.39
CA ALA A 188 5.95 27.12 4.70
C ALA A 188 4.52 26.57 4.85
N ARG A 189 3.91 26.73 6.03
CA ARG A 189 2.53 26.28 6.31
C ARG A 189 1.48 27.02 5.49
N ASN A 190 1.67 28.32 5.25
CA ASN A 190 0.77 29.11 4.42
C ASN A 190 0.86 28.73 2.93
N ALA A 191 2.00 28.20 2.48
CA ALA A 191 2.19 27.81 1.08
C ALA A 191 1.42 26.52 0.72
N ASP A 192 1.43 25.50 1.60
CA ASP A 192 0.71 24.25 1.35
C ASP A 192 -0.82 24.41 1.44
N ALA A 193 -1.31 25.17 2.42
CA ALA A 193 -2.74 25.49 2.52
C ALA A 193 -3.24 26.31 1.32
N ALA A 194 -2.45 27.29 0.86
CA ALA A 194 -2.79 28.06 -0.35
C ALA A 194 -2.76 27.20 -1.62
N ARG A 195 -1.84 26.23 -1.71
CA ARG A 195 -1.76 25.30 -2.84
C ARG A 195 -2.95 24.34 -2.87
N GLN A 196 -3.37 23.79 -1.73
CA GLN A 196 -4.59 22.98 -1.65
C GLN A 196 -5.84 23.78 -2.02
N ALA A 197 -5.96 25.03 -1.56
CA ALA A 197 -7.09 25.90 -1.90
C ALA A 197 -7.14 26.26 -3.40
N GLN A 198 -5.98 26.45 -4.05
CA GLN A 198 -5.90 26.71 -5.49
C GLN A 198 -6.27 25.48 -6.33
N ILE A 199 -5.85 24.27 -5.91
CA ILE A 199 -6.26 23.02 -6.57
C ILE A 199 -7.79 22.85 -6.46
N ALA A 200 -8.38 23.12 -5.30
CA ALA A 200 -9.83 23.01 -5.09
C ALA A 200 -10.63 24.08 -5.88
N ALA A 201 -10.07 25.26 -6.13
CA ALA A 201 -10.74 26.34 -6.85
C ALA A 201 -10.72 26.14 -8.38
N ALA A 202 -9.64 25.57 -8.93
CA ALA A 202 -9.53 25.31 -10.37
C ALA A 202 -10.49 24.20 -10.85
N ASP A 203 -10.85 23.26 -9.96
CA ASP A 203 -11.70 22.10 -10.27
C ASP A 203 -13.19 22.45 -10.45
N ARG A 204 -13.66 23.59 -9.90
CA ARG A 204 -15.11 23.94 -9.89
C ARG A 204 -15.67 24.51 -11.19
N THR A 205 -14.83 24.96 -12.13
CA THR A 205 -15.30 25.72 -13.31
C THR A 205 -15.54 24.91 -14.58
N GLN A 206 -15.23 23.61 -14.59
CA GLN A 206 -15.37 22.77 -15.78
C GLN A 206 -15.92 21.39 -15.40
N THR A 207 -17.25 21.19 -15.45
CA THR A 207 -17.93 19.95 -15.89
C THR A 207 -19.40 19.92 -15.44
N GLY A 208 -20.27 19.35 -16.28
CA GLY A 208 -21.67 19.08 -15.93
C GLY A 208 -21.80 18.10 -14.77
N ALA A 209 -22.89 18.23 -14.02
CA ALA A 209 -23.13 17.66 -12.69
C ALA A 209 -23.02 16.13 -12.55
N GLU A 210 -23.00 15.35 -13.63
CA GLU A 210 -22.97 13.88 -13.56
C GLU A 210 -21.55 13.28 -13.42
N GLY A 211 -20.50 13.97 -13.86
CA GLY A 211 -19.11 13.51 -13.72
C GLY A 211 -18.47 13.84 -12.36
N ASP A 212 -19.18 14.51 -11.48
CA ASP A 212 -18.63 15.09 -10.25
C ASP A 212 -18.59 14.10 -9.08
N ILE A 213 -19.59 13.20 -8.98
CA ILE A 213 -19.73 12.29 -7.83
C ILE A 213 -18.52 11.36 -7.70
N GLY A 214 -18.02 10.78 -8.80
CA GLY A 214 -16.86 9.88 -8.77
C GLY A 214 -15.60 10.56 -8.26
N ARG A 215 -15.34 11.81 -8.68
CA ARG A 215 -14.20 12.60 -8.21
C ARG A 215 -14.34 13.02 -6.77
N GLN A 216 -15.53 13.47 -6.35
CA GLN A 216 -15.80 13.78 -4.94
C GLN A 216 -15.58 12.55 -4.05
N MET A 217 -16.06 11.38 -4.45
CA MET A 217 -15.85 10.13 -3.70
C MET A 217 -14.37 9.75 -3.63
N TYR A 218 -13.62 9.92 -4.72
CA TYR A 218 -12.17 9.70 -4.71
C TYR A 218 -11.45 10.67 -3.76
N GLN A 219 -11.82 11.95 -3.77
CA GLN A 219 -11.26 12.97 -2.86
C GLN A 219 -11.52 12.60 -1.39
N ILE A 220 -12.76 12.21 -1.05
CA ILE A 220 -13.11 11.73 0.30
C ILE A 220 -12.26 10.50 0.67
N GLN A 221 -12.11 9.54 -0.25
CA GLN A 221 -11.30 8.35 0.00
C GLN A 221 -9.83 8.70 0.24
N ARG A 222 -9.28 9.68 -0.48
CA ARG A 222 -7.91 10.17 -0.30
C ARG A 222 -7.71 10.80 1.09
N GLU A 223 -8.63 11.68 1.49
CA GLU A 223 -8.59 12.30 2.82
C GLU A 223 -8.72 11.24 3.93
N ALA A 224 -9.64 10.29 3.77
CA ALA A 224 -9.79 9.18 4.70
C ALA A 224 -8.50 8.33 4.81
N ALA A 225 -7.84 8.02 3.68
CA ALA A 225 -6.57 7.30 3.67
C ALA A 225 -5.46 8.09 4.37
N GLN A 226 -5.38 9.41 4.18
CA GLN A 226 -4.43 10.28 4.88
C GLN A 226 -4.65 10.27 6.40
N HIS A 227 -5.90 10.42 6.84
CA HIS A 227 -6.24 10.37 8.27
C HIS A 227 -5.98 8.98 8.88
N CYS A 228 -6.35 7.92 8.17
CA CYS A 228 -6.09 6.54 8.57
C CYS A 228 -4.59 6.30 8.78
N LEU A 229 -3.77 6.66 7.79
CA LEU A 229 -2.31 6.54 7.85
C LEU A 229 -1.72 7.31 9.04
N ALA A 230 -2.16 8.56 9.25
CA ALA A 230 -1.67 9.38 10.36
C ALA A 230 -2.02 8.75 11.73
N MET A 231 -3.23 8.21 11.89
CA MET A 231 -3.62 7.50 13.12
C MET A 231 -2.80 6.22 13.31
N ILE A 232 -2.62 5.40 12.27
CA ILE A 232 -1.82 4.18 12.35
C ILE A 232 -0.38 4.48 12.75
N GLN A 233 0.25 5.50 12.13
CA GLN A 233 1.63 5.87 12.44
C GLN A 233 1.78 6.43 13.85
N LYS A 234 0.79 7.19 14.34
CA LYS A 234 0.76 7.65 15.72
C LYS A 234 0.73 6.46 16.68
N GLU A 235 -0.22 5.55 16.51
CA GLU A 235 -0.38 4.36 17.37
C GLU A 235 0.86 3.46 17.32
N LEU A 236 1.37 3.15 16.12
CA LEU A 236 2.58 2.33 15.98
C LEU A 236 3.83 3.05 16.52
N GLY A 237 3.90 4.37 16.44
CA GLY A 237 5.02 5.16 16.95
C GLY A 237 5.16 5.12 18.48
N GLU A 238 4.11 4.73 19.20
CA GLU A 238 4.15 4.53 20.65
C GLU A 238 4.77 3.18 21.05
N GLU A 239 4.90 2.25 20.09
CA GLU A 239 5.47 0.91 20.30
C GLU A 239 6.92 0.85 19.79
N GLN A 240 7.72 -0.03 20.40
CA GLN A 240 9.13 -0.24 20.01
C GLN A 240 9.51 -1.73 20.07
N GLY A 241 10.55 -2.09 19.32
CA GLY A 241 11.11 -3.44 19.29
C GLY A 241 10.06 -4.49 18.89
N GLU A 242 9.99 -5.59 19.64
CA GLU A 242 9.10 -6.71 19.34
C GLU A 242 7.61 -6.31 19.33
N LYS A 243 7.19 -5.38 20.20
CA LYS A 243 5.79 -4.92 20.24
C LYS A 243 5.43 -4.15 18.97
N PHE A 244 6.34 -3.28 18.51
CA PHE A 244 6.20 -2.58 17.25
C PHE A 244 6.03 -3.57 16.11
N ASP A 245 6.92 -4.57 16.03
CA ASP A 245 6.93 -5.56 14.95
C ASP A 245 5.61 -6.35 14.91
N LYS A 246 5.09 -6.79 16.06
CA LYS A 246 3.80 -7.49 16.16
C LYS A 246 2.63 -6.60 15.73
N ALA A 247 2.57 -5.37 16.23
CA ALA A 247 1.50 -4.43 15.90
C ALA A 247 1.51 -4.10 14.40
N PHE A 248 2.69 -3.81 13.84
CA PHE A 248 2.87 -3.56 12.41
C PHE A 248 2.45 -4.76 11.55
N LEU A 249 2.93 -5.98 11.87
CA LEU A 249 2.57 -7.17 11.11
C LEU A 249 1.07 -7.48 11.19
N GLY A 250 0.45 -7.28 12.37
CA GLY A 250 -1.00 -7.38 12.53
C GLY A 250 -1.76 -6.40 11.64
N GLN A 251 -1.33 -5.13 11.59
CA GLN A 251 -1.88 -4.11 10.71
C GLN A 251 -1.74 -4.51 9.23
N GLN A 252 -0.58 -5.02 8.82
CA GLN A 252 -0.34 -5.48 7.45
C GLN A 252 -1.30 -6.61 7.07
N VAL A 253 -1.53 -7.60 7.95
CA VAL A 253 -2.50 -8.68 7.69
C VAL A 253 -3.90 -8.11 7.46
N GLY A 254 -4.34 -7.16 8.29
CA GLY A 254 -5.64 -6.50 8.15
C GLY A 254 -5.79 -5.73 6.83
N MET A 255 -4.81 -4.89 6.49
CA MET A 255 -4.80 -4.11 5.24
C MET A 255 -4.85 -5.01 4.00
N HIS A 256 -4.05 -6.08 3.99
CA HIS A 256 -4.03 -7.03 2.88
C HIS A 256 -5.36 -7.81 2.75
N ILE A 257 -6.06 -8.12 3.85
CA ILE A 257 -7.42 -8.69 3.77
C ILE A 257 -8.38 -7.71 3.10
N GLY A 258 -8.34 -6.43 3.51
CA GLY A 258 -9.14 -5.36 2.91
C GLY A 258 -8.84 -5.17 1.42
N MET A 259 -7.56 -5.17 1.04
CA MET A 259 -7.13 -5.06 -0.36
C MET A 259 -7.62 -6.26 -1.19
N LEU A 260 -7.52 -7.50 -0.66
CA LEU A 260 -8.06 -8.67 -1.35
C LEU A 260 -9.57 -8.58 -1.58
N ALA A 261 -10.32 -8.06 -0.61
CA ALA A 261 -11.76 -7.84 -0.78
C ALA A 261 -12.04 -6.83 -1.90
N LYS A 262 -11.32 -5.69 -1.93
CA LYS A 262 -11.42 -4.69 -3.01
C LYS A 262 -11.10 -5.29 -4.38
N LEU A 263 -9.95 -5.96 -4.50
CA LEU A 263 -9.51 -6.59 -5.75
C LEU A 263 -10.51 -7.65 -6.24
N LYS A 264 -11.13 -8.40 -5.32
CA LYS A 264 -12.15 -9.38 -5.68
C LYS A 264 -13.44 -8.72 -6.15
N ALA A 265 -13.85 -7.62 -5.51
CA ALA A 265 -15.04 -6.87 -5.89
C ALA A 265 -14.92 -6.28 -7.30
N VAL A 266 -13.73 -5.80 -7.70
CA VAL A 266 -13.52 -5.18 -9.00
C VAL A 266 -13.21 -6.16 -10.14
N GLU A 267 -12.94 -7.43 -9.85
CA GLU A 267 -12.50 -8.43 -10.85
C GLU A 267 -13.49 -8.58 -12.03
N GLY A 268 -14.80 -8.44 -11.79
CA GLY A 268 -15.83 -8.48 -12.82
C GLY A 268 -16.11 -7.16 -13.53
N HIS A 269 -15.43 -6.08 -13.12
CA HIS A 269 -15.62 -4.71 -13.63
C HIS A 269 -14.40 -4.16 -14.36
N VAL A 270 -13.36 -4.98 -14.52
CA VAL A 270 -12.14 -4.65 -15.25
C VAL A 270 -11.94 -5.65 -16.39
N SER A 271 -11.37 -5.17 -17.48
CA SER A 271 -11.13 -5.96 -18.68
C SER A 271 -9.67 -5.83 -19.16
N GLY A 272 -9.32 -6.61 -20.19
CA GLY A 272 -8.03 -6.49 -20.88
C GLY A 272 -6.80 -6.57 -19.96
N GLU A 273 -5.88 -5.63 -20.14
CA GLU A 273 -4.64 -5.55 -19.35
C GLU A 273 -4.89 -5.21 -17.88
N LEU A 274 -5.90 -4.36 -17.57
CA LEU A 274 -6.22 -4.02 -16.18
C LEU A 274 -6.69 -5.24 -15.39
N ALA A 275 -7.45 -6.14 -16.01
CA ALA A 275 -7.85 -7.40 -15.39
C ALA A 275 -6.63 -8.27 -15.02
N GLN A 276 -5.60 -8.31 -15.88
CA GLN A 276 -4.36 -9.02 -15.58
C GLN A 276 -3.60 -8.38 -14.41
N VAL A 277 -3.54 -7.04 -14.38
CA VAL A 277 -2.93 -6.29 -13.26
C VAL A 277 -3.67 -6.58 -11.94
N VAL A 278 -5.00 -6.59 -11.94
CA VAL A 278 -5.80 -6.93 -10.76
C VAL A 278 -5.54 -8.37 -10.29
N GLN A 279 -5.47 -9.34 -11.20
CA GLN A 279 -5.17 -10.73 -10.86
C GLN A 279 -3.76 -10.89 -10.27
N GLN A 280 -2.77 -10.21 -10.86
CA GLN A 280 -1.40 -10.21 -10.34
C GLN A 280 -1.35 -9.57 -8.95
N ALA A 281 -2.03 -8.43 -8.76
CA ALA A 281 -2.14 -7.78 -7.45
C ALA A 281 -2.75 -8.73 -6.41
N GLN A 282 -3.82 -9.45 -6.73
CA GLN A 282 -4.41 -10.43 -5.81
C GLN A 282 -3.41 -11.50 -5.38
N GLN A 283 -2.59 -11.99 -6.30
CA GLN A 283 -1.59 -13.01 -6.00
C GLN A 283 -0.50 -12.47 -5.06
N THR A 284 0.04 -11.30 -5.38
CA THR A 284 1.06 -10.63 -4.57
C THR A 284 0.54 -10.32 -3.17
N THR A 285 -0.67 -9.74 -3.06
CA THR A 285 -1.30 -9.42 -1.76
C THR A 285 -1.53 -10.69 -0.92
N LYS A 286 -1.89 -11.83 -1.53
CA LYS A 286 -2.00 -13.11 -0.80
C LYS A 286 -0.65 -13.55 -0.24
N GLN A 287 0.41 -13.46 -1.04
CA GLN A 287 1.76 -13.83 -0.64
C GLN A 287 2.27 -12.96 0.51
N HIS A 288 2.12 -11.65 0.41
CA HIS A 288 2.53 -10.71 1.48
C HIS A 288 1.76 -10.96 2.77
N LYS A 289 0.42 -11.14 2.70
CA LYS A 289 -0.39 -11.48 3.87
C LYS A 289 0.10 -12.74 4.58
N GLU A 290 0.38 -13.79 3.82
CA GLU A 290 0.85 -15.06 4.39
C GLU A 290 2.25 -14.93 4.99
N GLN A 291 3.15 -14.21 4.31
CA GLN A 291 4.47 -13.90 4.85
C GLN A 291 4.38 -13.08 6.15
N ALA A 292 3.47 -12.10 6.23
CA ALA A 292 3.26 -11.30 7.44
C ALA A 292 2.75 -12.16 8.62
N LYS A 293 1.84 -13.12 8.36
CA LYS A 293 1.37 -14.08 9.38
C LYS A 293 2.51 -14.94 9.92
N GLN A 294 3.31 -15.51 9.02
CA GLN A 294 4.45 -16.36 9.39
C GLN A 294 5.47 -15.57 10.22
N LEU A 295 5.75 -14.32 9.85
CA LEU A 295 6.62 -13.45 10.63
C LEU A 295 6.04 -13.12 12.00
N MET A 296 4.72 -12.90 12.10
CA MET A 296 4.07 -12.62 13.37
C MET A 296 4.20 -13.82 14.33
N GLU A 297 4.09 -15.05 13.81
CA GLU A 297 4.37 -16.27 14.58
C GLU A 297 5.84 -16.33 15.00
N GLN A 298 6.79 -16.08 14.09
CA GLN A 298 8.23 -16.12 14.40
C GLN A 298 8.62 -15.08 15.46
N VAL A 299 8.13 -13.85 15.34
CA VAL A 299 8.36 -12.77 16.31
C VAL A 299 7.77 -13.13 17.68
N ALA A 300 6.64 -13.84 17.72
CA ALA A 300 6.04 -14.28 18.99
C ALA A 300 6.85 -15.37 19.73
N HIS A 301 7.67 -16.15 19.01
CA HIS A 301 8.49 -17.23 19.60
C HIS A 301 9.98 -16.85 19.75
N GLY A 302 10.41 -15.73 19.16
CA GLY A 302 11.83 -15.41 18.91
C GLY A 302 12.52 -14.47 19.89
N GLY A 303 11.87 -14.02 20.97
CA GLY A 303 12.49 -13.14 21.97
C GLY A 303 13.66 -13.75 22.75
N ASP A 304 13.74 -15.09 22.82
CA ASP A 304 14.71 -15.80 23.67
C ASP A 304 15.84 -16.51 22.90
N ASP A 305 15.75 -16.67 21.56
CA ASP A 305 16.68 -17.55 20.81
C ASP A 305 17.57 -16.82 19.78
N ALA A 306 17.37 -15.51 19.57
CA ALA A 306 18.20 -14.71 18.64
C ALA A 306 19.68 -14.55 19.10
N GLY A 307 20.00 -14.92 20.35
CA GLY A 307 21.36 -15.02 20.87
C GLY A 307 22.00 -16.40 20.72
N ARG A 308 21.22 -17.44 20.40
CA ARG A 308 21.74 -18.80 20.20
C ARG A 308 22.02 -18.98 18.72
N GLN A 309 23.07 -18.29 18.27
CA GLN A 309 23.77 -18.66 17.05
C GLN A 309 23.95 -20.19 17.11
N PRO A 310 23.36 -20.98 16.18
CA PRO A 310 23.41 -22.43 16.26
C PRO A 310 24.88 -22.80 16.40
N ALA A 311 25.23 -23.34 17.57
CA ALA A 311 26.61 -23.65 17.91
C ALA A 311 27.18 -24.40 16.72
N ARG A 312 28.15 -23.78 16.02
CA ARG A 312 28.72 -24.33 14.78
C ARG A 312 29.00 -25.81 15.03
N PRO A 313 28.31 -26.74 14.36
CA PRO A 313 28.61 -28.14 14.49
C PRO A 313 29.95 -28.35 13.80
N GLY A 314 31.05 -28.38 14.57
CA GLY A 314 32.35 -28.73 14.01
C GLY A 314 33.55 -27.82 14.34
N ALA A 315 33.62 -27.21 15.53
CA ALA A 315 34.94 -27.11 16.16
C ALA A 315 35.22 -28.46 16.83
N ALA A 316 35.55 -29.45 16.01
CA ALA A 316 36.19 -30.67 16.49
C ALA A 316 37.39 -30.22 17.33
N ARG A 317 37.37 -30.57 18.60
CA ARG A 317 38.50 -30.46 19.52
C ARG A 317 39.65 -31.22 18.88
N GLU A 318 40.54 -30.51 18.19
CA GLU A 318 41.82 -31.05 17.74
C GLU A 318 42.55 -31.55 18.97
N THR A 319 42.51 -32.88 19.16
CA THR A 319 43.46 -33.58 19.98
C THR A 319 44.84 -33.29 19.40
N ARG A 320 45.66 -32.57 20.17
CA ARG A 320 47.11 -32.48 20.00
C ARG A 320 47.67 -33.87 19.66
N THR A 321 48.11 -34.02 18.42
CA THR A 321 49.02 -35.10 18.00
C THR A 321 50.44 -34.52 17.97
N PRO A 322 51.48 -35.27 18.36
CA PRO A 322 52.83 -34.74 18.55
C PRO A 322 53.51 -34.45 17.20
N VAL A 323 54.38 -33.44 17.25
CA VAL A 323 55.35 -33.04 16.22
C VAL A 323 56.04 -34.25 15.58
N GLN A 324 55.97 -34.34 14.25
CA GLN A 324 56.99 -35.01 13.44
C GLN A 324 57.75 -33.97 12.60
N PRO A 325 59.08 -34.06 12.51
CA PRO A 325 59.90 -33.19 11.70
C PRO A 325 60.11 -33.74 10.28
N GLY A 326 60.12 -32.84 9.30
CA GLY A 326 60.69 -33.07 7.98
C GLY A 326 59.69 -33.54 6.93
N GLU A 327 59.44 -32.73 5.90
CA GLU A 327 60.16 -32.88 4.64
C GLU A 327 59.81 -31.75 3.66
N SER A 328 60.86 -31.27 3.03
CA SER A 328 60.90 -30.31 1.93
C SER A 328 60.34 -30.93 0.65
N ASN A 329 59.47 -30.22 -0.08
CA ASN A 329 59.56 -29.99 -1.54
C ASN A 329 58.39 -29.09 -1.99
N ARG A 330 58.60 -27.87 -2.51
CA ARG A 330 59.09 -27.48 -3.85
C ARG A 330 57.99 -27.58 -4.93
N ALA A 331 57.62 -26.41 -5.48
CA ALA A 331 57.05 -26.14 -6.82
C ALA A 331 55.72 -26.85 -7.17
N ASP A 332 54.81 -26.34 -8.00
CA ASP A 332 54.95 -25.47 -9.15
C ASP A 332 53.53 -24.99 -9.59
N SER A 333 53.47 -23.84 -10.26
CA SER A 333 52.66 -23.58 -11.45
C SER A 333 51.11 -23.54 -11.46
N ASN A 334 50.59 -22.35 -11.82
CA ASN A 334 49.65 -22.06 -12.91
C ASN A 334 48.29 -22.78 -13.00
N ARG A 335 47.20 -21.99 -12.90
CA ARG A 335 46.28 -21.76 -14.04
C ARG A 335 45.36 -20.55 -13.82
N GLU A 336 45.77 -19.40 -14.34
CA GLU A 336 44.83 -18.34 -14.74
C GLU A 336 44.14 -18.77 -16.05
N THR A 337 42.85 -18.49 -16.17
CA THR A 337 42.14 -18.47 -17.45
C THR A 337 41.47 -17.12 -17.61
N PRO A 338 41.76 -16.35 -18.67
CA PRO A 338 40.98 -15.18 -19.04
C PRO A 338 39.91 -15.61 -20.04
N ASN A 339 38.65 -15.26 -19.79
CA ASN A 339 37.60 -15.42 -20.80
C ASN A 339 37.33 -14.07 -21.46
N ARG A 340 37.56 -14.03 -22.78
CA ARG A 340 37.56 -12.85 -23.65
C ARG A 340 36.28 -12.83 -24.49
N GLU A 341 35.67 -11.64 -24.51
CA GLU A 341 34.82 -10.97 -25.51
C GLU A 341 34.20 -11.77 -26.68
N THR A 342 32.92 -11.48 -26.95
CA THR A 342 32.47 -11.12 -28.31
C THR A 342 31.42 -9.98 -28.23
N PRO A 343 31.58 -8.88 -28.99
CA PRO A 343 30.49 -7.97 -29.31
C PRO A 343 29.85 -8.40 -30.63
N ASN A 344 28.52 -8.55 -30.63
CA ASN A 344 27.76 -8.78 -31.86
C ASN A 344 27.37 -7.45 -32.50
N ARG A 345 27.53 -7.40 -33.83
CA ARG A 345 27.41 -6.25 -34.71
C ARG A 345 26.16 -6.43 -35.58
N ASP A 346 25.51 -5.30 -35.86
CA ASP A 346 24.71 -4.97 -37.05
C ASP A 346 23.21 -5.32 -37.18
N ALA A 347 22.52 -4.27 -37.69
CA ALA A 347 21.33 -4.20 -38.54
C ALA A 347 19.93 -4.35 -37.90
N ASN A 348 19.19 -3.24 -37.76
CA ASN A 348 18.37 -2.64 -38.84
C ASN A 348 17.91 -1.23 -38.46
#